data_AF-R9J5I7-F1
#
_entry.id   AF-R9J5I7-F1
#
_cell.length_a   1.000
_cell.length_b   1.000
_cell.length_c   1.000
_cell.angle_alpha   90.00
_cell.angle_beta   90.00
_cell.angle_gamma   90.00
#
_symmetry.space_group_name_H-M   'P 1'
#
loop_
_entity.id
_entity.type
_entity.pdbx_description
1 polymer ?
#
loop_
_entity_poly.entity_id
_entity_poly.type
_entity_poly.pdbx_seq_one_letter_code
_entity_poly.pdbx_strand_id
1 'polypeptide(L)'
;MRQFTLNMNIKYQRPIVELKSWHNFEALLDTGAFFPVWTVDETILEMLGGTFLRKDITFSGFGGRTKGNLYKLQSMVIGDLIFPNTHIIACKDLQDVPFQLILSATMFQNLIYEIDDKNHRFNVTIPDDESNVRNLRIEDANGRLHILCHSA
;
A
#
# COMPACT_ATOMS: atom_id res chain seq x y z
N MET A 1 -21.77 -4.55 -7.58
CA MET A 1 -20.32 -4.31 -7.62
C MET A 1 -20.07 -2.83 -7.56
N ARG A 2 -19.06 -2.38 -6.80
CA ARG A 2 -18.66 -0.96 -6.72
C ARG A 2 -17.31 -0.79 -7.41
N GLN A 3 -17.14 0.28 -8.18
CA GLN A 3 -15.85 0.60 -8.81
C GLN A 3 -15.44 2.02 -8.43
N PHE A 4 -14.13 2.20 -8.24
CA PHE A 4 -13.51 3.52 -8.19
C PHE A 4 -12.30 3.55 -9.13
N THR A 5 -11.93 4.76 -9.54
CA THR A 5 -10.81 5.00 -10.45
C THR A 5 -9.87 6.03 -9.84
N LEU A 6 -8.58 5.74 -9.90
CA LEU A 6 -7.51 6.67 -9.58
C LEU A 6 -6.77 7.10 -10.84
N ASN A 7 -6.26 8.33 -10.82
CA ASN A 7 -5.46 8.84 -11.92
C ASN A 7 -4.03 8.30 -11.82
N MET A 8 -3.47 7.89 -12.96
CA MET A 8 -2.04 7.66 -13.07
C MET A 8 -1.34 8.95 -13.53
N ASN A 9 -0.15 9.19 -12.99
CA ASN A 9 0.64 10.35 -13.34
C ASN A 9 1.26 10.16 -14.73
N ILE A 10 0.77 10.95 -15.68
CA ILE A 10 1.14 10.93 -17.10
C ILE A 10 2.61 11.31 -17.37
N LYS A 11 3.31 11.89 -16.40
CA LYS A 11 4.72 12.30 -16.55
C LYS A 11 5.67 11.10 -16.55
N TYR A 12 5.20 9.94 -16.10
CA TYR A 12 6.04 8.75 -15.93
C TYR A 12 5.57 7.62 -16.84
N GLN A 13 6.52 6.86 -17.37
CA GLN A 13 6.23 5.61 -18.09
C GLN A 13 5.86 4.46 -17.16
N ARG A 14 6.21 4.57 -15.87
CA ARG A 14 5.86 3.57 -14.86
C ARG A 14 4.43 3.81 -14.37
N PRO A 15 3.69 2.77 -13.94
CA PRO A 15 2.32 2.90 -13.43
C PRO A 15 2.32 3.55 -12.05
N ILE A 16 2.51 4.87 -12.02
CA ILE A 16 2.52 5.68 -10.80
C ILE A 16 1.13 6.26 -10.63
N VAL A 17 0.45 5.91 -9.54
CA VAL A 17 -0.89 6.38 -9.20
C VAL A 17 -0.84 7.57 -8.23
N GLU A 18 -1.72 8.53 -8.44
CA GLU A 18 -1.93 9.67 -7.55
C GLU A 18 -2.87 9.28 -6.39
N LEU A 19 -2.34 9.23 -5.17
CA LEU A 19 -3.08 8.92 -3.95
C LEU A 19 -3.70 10.19 -3.34
N LYS A 20 -4.63 10.83 -4.07
CA LYS A 20 -5.34 12.03 -3.58
C LYS A 20 -6.09 11.80 -2.27
N SER A 21 -6.57 10.58 -2.05
CA SER A 21 -7.22 10.14 -0.82
C SER A 21 -6.28 10.04 0.38
N TRP A 22 -4.96 10.06 0.16
CA TRP A 22 -3.97 9.87 1.22
C TRP A 22 -2.75 10.74 0.96
N HIS A 23 -2.85 11.98 1.44
CA HIS A 23 -1.80 13.00 1.46
C HIS A 23 -1.28 13.44 0.08
N ASN A 24 -2.00 13.13 -1.00
CA ASN A 24 -1.59 13.42 -2.39
C ASN A 24 -0.24 12.83 -2.77
N PHE A 25 0.13 11.68 -2.18
CA PHE A 25 1.36 10.99 -2.56
C PHE A 25 1.27 10.34 -3.93
N GLU A 26 2.43 10.09 -4.51
CA GLU A 26 2.61 9.29 -5.71
C GLU A 26 3.09 7.90 -5.31
N ALA A 27 2.46 6.88 -5.90
CA ALA A 27 2.78 5.50 -5.57
C ALA A 27 2.96 4.64 -6.82
N LEU A 28 4.05 3.89 -6.89
CA LEU A 28 4.25 2.87 -7.92
C LEU A 28 3.35 1.67 -7.64
N LEU A 29 2.54 1.27 -8.62
CA LEU A 29 1.85 -0.02 -8.60
C LEU A 29 2.83 -1.11 -9.03
N ASP A 30 3.23 -1.97 -8.09
CA ASP A 30 4.18 -3.05 -8.34
C ASP A 30 3.53 -4.42 -8.14
N THR A 31 3.31 -5.11 -9.26
CA THR A 31 2.72 -6.45 -9.28
C THR A 31 3.68 -7.54 -8.83
N GLY A 32 4.99 -7.26 -8.78
CA GLY A 32 6.01 -8.16 -8.28
C GLY A 32 6.30 -8.02 -6.79
N ALA A 33 5.83 -6.94 -6.15
CA ALA A 33 6.02 -6.71 -4.72
C ALA A 33 5.02 -7.53 -3.88
N PHE A 34 5.45 -8.03 -2.72
CA PHE A 34 4.60 -8.77 -1.77
C PHE A 34 4.06 -7.89 -0.64
N PHE A 35 4.77 -6.83 -0.28
CA PHE A 35 4.42 -5.89 0.78
C PHE A 35 4.63 -4.45 0.29
N PRO A 36 3.89 -3.48 0.82
CA PRO A 36 4.12 -2.08 0.48
C PRO A 36 5.47 -1.60 1.02
N VAL A 37 6.10 -0.69 0.28
CA VAL A 37 7.41 -0.10 0.64
C VAL A 37 7.29 1.41 0.67
N TRP A 38 7.80 2.02 1.73
CA TRP A 38 7.99 3.47 1.85
C TRP A 38 9.40 3.83 1.39
N THR A 39 9.51 4.79 0.49
CA THR A 39 10.78 5.13 -0.19
C THR A 39 11.36 6.47 0.26
N VAL A 40 10.62 7.25 1.05
CA VAL A 40 11.04 8.56 1.56
C VAL A 40 11.65 8.44 2.95
N ASP A 41 12.05 9.58 3.53
CA ASP A 41 12.43 9.69 4.92
C ASP A 41 11.36 9.09 5.86
N GLU A 42 11.84 8.30 6.83
CA GLU A 42 11.00 7.60 7.81
C GLU A 42 10.30 8.57 8.77
N THR A 43 10.87 9.76 8.99
CA THR A 43 10.26 10.81 9.83
C THR A 43 8.91 11.26 9.27
N ILE A 44 8.73 11.29 7.95
CA ILE A 44 7.43 11.59 7.33
C ILE A 44 6.44 10.48 7.66
N LEU A 45 6.87 9.21 7.60
CA LEU A 45 6.02 8.07 7.95
C LEU A 45 5.58 8.11 9.41
N GLU A 46 6.47 8.52 10.33
CA GLU A 46 6.14 8.73 11.74
C GLU A 46 5.14 9.88 11.94
N MET A 47 5.31 11.00 11.22
CA MET A 47 4.35 12.13 11.24
C MET A 47 2.95 11.74 10.74
N LEU A 48 2.86 10.74 9.86
CA LEU A 48 1.60 10.14 9.40
C LEU A 48 0.98 9.16 10.40
N GLY A 49 1.56 9.04 11.61
CA GLY A 49 1.11 8.10 12.65
C GLY A 49 1.69 6.69 12.51
N GLY A 50 2.78 6.54 11.75
CA GLY A 50 3.54 5.31 11.66
C GLY A 50 4.20 4.95 12.99
N THR A 51 3.91 3.75 13.49
CA THR A 51 4.56 3.19 14.70
C THR A 51 5.71 2.29 14.28
N PHE A 52 6.92 2.61 14.70
CA PHE A 52 8.08 1.74 14.50
C PHE A 52 7.87 0.40 15.21
N LEU A 53 8.13 -0.71 14.50
CA LEU A 53 8.00 -2.06 15.04
C LEU A 53 9.34 -2.79 15.13
N ARG A 54 10.14 -2.74 14.06
CA ARG A 54 11.37 -3.55 13.96
C ARG A 54 12.39 -2.95 13.01
N LYS A 55 13.66 -3.00 13.41
CA LYS A 55 14.79 -2.53 12.60
C LYS A 55 15.28 -3.62 11.63
N ASP A 56 15.88 -3.18 10.52
CA ASP A 56 16.78 -3.99 9.68
C ASP A 56 16.16 -5.31 9.15
N ILE A 57 14.85 -5.30 8.85
CA ILE A 57 14.18 -6.41 8.16
C ILE A 57 14.81 -6.59 6.81
N THR A 58 15.26 -7.82 6.53
CA THR A 58 15.83 -8.18 5.23
C THR A 58 14.73 -8.61 4.29
N PHE A 59 14.74 -8.06 3.08
CA PHE A 59 13.87 -8.48 2.00
C PHE A 59 14.63 -8.51 0.66
N SER A 60 14.01 -9.08 -0.37
CA SER A 60 14.66 -9.33 -1.66
C SER A 60 13.76 -9.04 -2.84
N GLY A 61 14.37 -8.74 -3.98
CA GLY A 61 13.73 -8.61 -5.29
C GLY A 61 14.75 -8.83 -6.41
N PHE A 62 14.39 -8.46 -7.65
CA PHE A 62 15.27 -8.63 -8.82
C PHE A 62 16.64 -7.92 -8.67
N GLY A 63 16.72 -6.86 -7.87
CA GLY A 63 17.98 -6.13 -7.58
C GLY A 63 18.84 -6.73 -6.47
N GLY A 64 18.46 -7.88 -5.89
CA GLY A 64 19.17 -8.53 -4.79
C GLY A 64 18.46 -8.36 -3.45
N ARG A 65 19.25 -8.33 -2.36
CA ARG A 65 18.75 -8.23 -0.99
C ARG A 65 19.05 -6.85 -0.44
N THR A 66 18.06 -6.26 0.24
CA THR A 66 18.20 -4.98 0.94
C THR A 66 17.60 -5.11 2.35
N LYS A 67 17.74 -4.06 3.16
CA LYS A 67 17.18 -3.94 4.50
C LYS A 67 16.29 -2.71 4.59
N GLY A 68 15.27 -2.81 5.43
CA GLY A 68 14.40 -1.71 5.77
C GLY A 68 13.82 -1.85 7.16
N ASN A 69 13.28 -0.76 7.67
CA ASN A 69 12.63 -0.72 8.97
C ASN A 69 11.13 -0.99 8.80
N LEU A 70 10.58 -1.86 9.65
CA LEU A 70 9.16 -2.18 9.65
C LEU A 70 8.40 -1.19 10.52
N TYR A 71 7.38 -0.58 9.93
CA TYR A 71 6.42 0.27 10.60
C TYR A 71 5.01 -0.28 10.46
N LYS A 72 4.13 0.17 11.35
CA LYS A 72 2.69 -0.02 11.26
C LYS A 72 1.97 1.32 11.20
N LEU A 73 1.24 1.56 10.12
CA LEU A 73 0.35 2.70 9.97
C LEU A 73 -1.03 2.37 10.54
N GLN A 74 -1.63 3.31 11.26
CA GLN A 74 -2.97 3.12 11.83
C GLN A 74 -4.03 2.98 10.73
N SER A 75 -3.94 3.80 9.69
CA SER A 75 -4.85 3.78 8.54
C SER A 75 -4.17 4.35 7.29
N MET A 76 -4.41 3.72 6.15
CA MET A 76 -4.04 4.20 4.83
C MET A 76 -5.25 4.10 3.91
N VAL A 77 -5.47 5.10 3.05
CA VAL A 77 -6.67 5.19 2.22
C VAL A 77 -6.29 5.27 0.74
N ILE A 78 -6.73 4.32 -0.08
CA ILE A 78 -6.42 4.28 -1.52
C ILE A 78 -7.74 4.29 -2.28
N GLY A 79 -8.11 5.46 -2.81
CA GLY A 79 -9.46 5.67 -3.35
C GLY A 79 -10.52 5.40 -2.29
N ASP A 80 -11.38 4.43 -2.56
CA ASP A 80 -12.46 4.03 -1.64
C ASP A 80 -12.03 2.93 -0.64
N LEU A 81 -10.79 2.40 -0.76
CA LEU A 81 -10.28 1.35 0.11
C LEU A 81 -9.64 1.92 1.37
N ILE A 82 -9.92 1.28 2.50
CA ILE A 82 -9.36 1.64 3.81
C ILE A 82 -8.53 0.46 4.30
N PHE A 83 -7.25 0.70 4.59
CA PHE A 83 -6.29 -0.28 5.06
C PHE A 83 -5.88 0.03 6.52
N PRO A 84 -6.65 -0.46 7.52
CA PRO A 84 -6.29 -0.37 8.92
C PRO A 84 -5.02 -1.18 9.25
N ASN A 85 -4.23 -0.70 10.20
CA ASN A 85 -3.08 -1.42 10.77
C ASN A 85 -2.10 -1.95 9.70
N THR A 86 -1.84 -1.14 8.67
CA THR A 86 -0.99 -1.53 7.54
C THR A 86 0.46 -1.65 7.95
N HIS A 87 1.06 -2.81 7.68
CA HIS A 87 2.50 -3.00 7.81
C HIS A 87 3.20 -2.53 6.54
N ILE A 88 4.23 -1.70 6.70
CA ILE A 88 4.99 -1.12 5.60
C ILE A 88 6.48 -1.15 5.93
N ILE A 89 7.30 -1.42 4.93
CA ILE A 89 8.76 -1.41 5.08
C ILE A 89 9.30 -0.08 4.57
N ALA A 90 9.95 0.70 5.42
CA ALA A 90 10.68 1.88 5.00
C ALA A 90 12.10 1.50 4.56
N CYS A 91 12.46 1.84 3.33
CA CYS A 91 13.72 1.47 2.71
C CYS A 91 14.45 2.72 2.20
N LYS A 92 15.61 3.00 2.78
CA LYS A 92 16.43 4.17 2.45
C LYS A 92 17.14 4.06 1.10
N ASP A 93 17.33 2.84 0.60
CA ASP A 93 18.03 2.59 -0.67
C ASP A 93 17.20 3.06 -1.89
N LEU A 94 15.96 3.52 -1.68
CA LEU A 94 15.03 3.93 -2.73
C LEU A 94 14.70 5.43 -2.70
N GLN A 95 15.47 6.26 -1.98
CA GLN A 95 15.16 7.69 -1.81
C GLN A 95 15.18 8.53 -3.10
N ASP A 96 15.85 8.05 -4.16
CA ASP A 96 15.97 8.77 -5.43
C ASP A 96 14.84 8.48 -6.43
N VAL A 97 13.84 7.66 -6.05
CA VAL A 97 12.70 7.36 -6.93
C VAL A 97 11.64 8.47 -6.84
N PRO A 98 10.89 8.75 -7.92
CA PRO A 98 9.97 9.88 -7.95
C PRO A 98 8.66 9.66 -7.17
N PHE A 99 8.45 8.50 -6.56
CA PHE A 99 7.25 8.13 -5.82
C PHE A 99 7.60 7.87 -4.36
N GLN A 100 6.64 8.07 -3.46
CA GLN A 100 6.82 7.90 -2.02
C GLN A 100 6.48 6.49 -1.53
N LEU A 101 5.72 5.75 -2.34
CA LEU A 101 5.30 4.39 -2.04
C LEU A 101 5.45 3.44 -3.21
N ILE A 102 5.69 2.19 -2.88
CA ILE A 102 5.38 1.05 -3.72
C ILE A 102 4.16 0.38 -3.13
N LEU A 103 3.07 0.30 -3.89
CA LEU A 103 1.89 -0.48 -3.56
C LEU A 103 2.06 -1.89 -4.11
N SER A 104 1.94 -2.87 -3.23
CA SER A 104 1.98 -4.28 -3.62
C SER A 104 0.64 -4.72 -4.18
N ALA A 105 0.65 -5.54 -5.23
CA ALA A 105 -0.56 -6.20 -5.74
C ALA A 105 -1.33 -7.00 -4.68
N THR A 106 -0.65 -7.53 -3.65
CA THR A 106 -1.31 -8.30 -2.57
C THR A 106 -2.29 -7.45 -1.77
N MET A 107 -2.14 -6.13 -1.77
CA MET A 107 -3.08 -5.21 -1.14
C MET A 107 -4.47 -5.25 -1.80
N PHE A 108 -4.54 -5.65 -3.06
CA PHE A 108 -5.75 -5.72 -3.87
C PHE A 108 -6.26 -7.15 -4.07
N GLN A 109 -5.83 -8.12 -3.23
CA GLN A 109 -6.29 -9.50 -3.29
C GLN A 109 -7.84 -9.59 -3.32
N ASN A 110 -8.41 -10.47 -4.15
CA ASN A 110 -9.86 -10.62 -4.40
C ASN A 110 -10.61 -9.39 -4.90
N LEU A 111 -9.91 -8.30 -5.17
CA LEU A 111 -10.44 -7.23 -5.98
C LEU A 111 -10.12 -7.48 -7.44
N ILE A 112 -10.87 -6.84 -8.31
CA ILE A 112 -10.54 -6.80 -9.74
C ILE A 112 -9.88 -5.44 -9.96
N TYR A 113 -8.59 -5.42 -10.25
CA TYR A 113 -7.87 -4.18 -10.55
C TYR A 113 -7.29 -4.21 -11.96
N GLU A 114 -7.25 -3.03 -12.59
CA GLU A 114 -6.75 -2.83 -13.95
C GLU A 114 -5.84 -1.61 -13.99
N ILE A 115 -4.66 -1.77 -14.59
CA ILE A 115 -3.76 -0.68 -14.95
C ILE A 115 -4.05 -0.35 -16.42
N ASP A 116 -4.86 0.68 -16.65
CA ASP A 116 -5.18 1.20 -17.98
C ASP A 116 -4.16 2.26 -18.36
N ASP A 117 -3.03 1.79 -18.90
CA ASP A 117 -1.92 2.63 -19.35
C ASP A 117 -2.34 3.60 -20.46
N LYS A 118 -3.23 3.16 -21.36
CA LYS A 118 -3.70 3.95 -22.49
C LYS A 118 -4.46 5.21 -22.05
N ASN A 119 -5.32 5.08 -21.04
CA ASN A 119 -6.12 6.20 -20.53
C ASN A 119 -5.56 6.78 -19.23
N HIS A 120 -4.38 6.34 -18.79
CA HIS A 120 -3.72 6.74 -17.54
C HIS A 120 -4.62 6.59 -16.31
N ARG A 121 -5.27 5.44 -16.17
CA ARG A 121 -6.19 5.12 -15.08
C ARG A 121 -5.81 3.84 -14.35
N PHE A 122 -6.01 3.86 -13.05
CA PHE A 122 -6.01 2.65 -12.23
C PHE A 122 -7.44 2.41 -11.75
N ASN A 123 -8.08 1.37 -12.27
CA ASN A 123 -9.45 1.02 -11.94
C ASN A 123 -9.45 -0.11 -10.92
N VAL A 124 -10.27 0.02 -9.88
CA VAL A 124 -10.44 -1.03 -8.88
C VAL A 124 -11.93 -1.28 -8.67
N THR A 125 -12.32 -2.53 -8.87
CA THR A 125 -13.68 -3.01 -8.64
C THR A 125 -13.70 -3.88 -7.40
N ILE A 126 -14.64 -3.57 -6.52
CA ILE A 126 -14.96 -4.29 -5.30
C ILE A 126 -16.20 -5.15 -5.60
N PRO A 127 -16.05 -6.49 -5.67
CA PRO A 127 -17.16 -7.42 -5.73
C PRO A 127 -18.18 -7.20 -4.58
N ASP A 128 -19.44 -7.57 -4.78
CA ASP A 128 -20.50 -7.32 -3.77
C ASP A 128 -20.32 -8.15 -2.48
N ASP A 129 -19.55 -9.24 -2.56
CA ASP A 129 -19.17 -10.12 -1.47
C ASP A 129 -17.85 -9.70 -0.79
N GLU A 130 -17.21 -8.64 -1.26
CA GLU A 130 -15.95 -8.12 -0.73
C GLU A 130 -16.13 -6.77 -0.03
N SER A 131 -15.27 -6.50 0.96
CA SER A 131 -15.30 -5.23 1.71
C SER A 131 -14.31 -4.21 1.16
N ASN A 132 -14.70 -2.93 1.25
CA ASN A 132 -13.78 -1.82 1.00
C ASN A 132 -12.81 -1.57 2.18
N VAL A 133 -13.10 -2.13 3.36
CA VAL A 133 -12.15 -2.15 4.48
C VAL A 133 -11.32 -3.44 4.40
N ARG A 134 -10.01 -3.27 4.28
CA ARG A 134 -9.05 -4.32 3.90
C ARG A 134 -8.30 -4.82 5.12
N ASN A 135 -8.07 -6.13 5.23
CA ASN A 135 -7.23 -6.74 6.27
C ASN A 135 -7.61 -6.32 7.71
N LEU A 136 -8.91 -6.10 7.98
CA LEU A 136 -9.39 -5.69 9.29
C LEU A 136 -9.18 -6.83 10.29
N ARG A 137 -8.41 -6.52 11.34
CA ARG A 137 -8.16 -7.40 12.48
C ARG A 137 -8.70 -6.72 13.73
N ILE A 138 -9.71 -7.31 14.36
CA ILE A 138 -10.26 -6.84 15.64
C ILE A 138 -9.79 -7.80 16.72
N GLU A 139 -9.07 -7.26 17.71
CA GLU A 139 -8.56 -8.02 18.84
C GLU A 139 -9.03 -7.39 20.15
N ASP A 140 -9.18 -8.19 21.21
CA ASP A 140 -9.37 -7.63 22.55
C ASP A 140 -8.04 -7.16 23.15
N ALA A 141 -8.13 -6.55 24.35
CA ALA A 141 -6.98 -6.04 25.08
C ALA A 141 -5.94 -7.13 25.44
N ASN A 142 -6.30 -8.41 25.37
CA ASN A 142 -5.40 -9.53 25.62
C ASN A 142 -4.78 -10.08 24.31
N GLY A 143 -5.02 -9.43 23.17
CA GLY A 143 -4.53 -9.84 21.85
C GLY A 143 -5.29 -11.02 21.26
N ARG A 144 -6.47 -11.38 21.80
CA ARG A 144 -7.29 -12.43 21.21
C ARG A 144 -8.05 -11.87 20.01
N LEU A 145 -7.91 -12.54 18.87
CA LEU A 145 -8.61 -12.20 17.63
C LEU A 145 -10.11 -12.51 17.72
N HIS A 146 -10.94 -11.51 17.44
CA HIS A 146 -12.41 -11.60 17.41
C HIS A 146 -12.96 -11.57 15.99
N ILE A 147 -12.41 -10.72 15.12
CA ILE A 147 -12.81 -10.62 13.71
C ILE A 147 -11.55 -10.54 12.86
N LEU A 148 -11.50 -11.35 11.81
CA LEU A 148 -10.53 -11.26 10.73
C LEU A 148 -11.29 -11.12 9.41
N CYS A 149 -11.31 -9.92 8.85
CA CYS A 149 -11.71 -9.74 7.46
C CYS A 149 -10.46 -9.93 6.60
N HIS A 150 -10.26 -11.15 6.13
CA HIS A 150 -9.37 -11.43 5.01
C HIS A 150 -10.15 -11.20 3.71
N SER A 151 -9.50 -10.61 2.71
CA SER A 151 -9.75 -11.08 1.35
C SER A 151 -9.25 -12.53 1.32
N ALA A 152 -10.18 -13.49 1.22
CA ALA A 152 -9.95 -14.93 1.12
C ALA A 152 -8.78 -15.35 0.20
#